data_AF-A0A840DQY1-F1
#
_entry.id   AF-A0A840DQY1-F1
#
_cell.length_a   1.000
_cell.length_b   1.000
_cell.length_c   1.000
_cell.angle_alpha   90.00
_cell.angle_beta   90.00
_cell.angle_gamma   90.00
#
_symmetry.space_group_name_H-M   'P 1'
#
loop_
_entity.id
_entity.type
_entity.pdbx_description
1 polymer ?
#
loop_
_entity_poly.entity_id
_entity_poly.type
_entity_poly.pdbx_seq_one_letter_code
_entity_poly.pdbx_strand_id
1 'polypeptide(L)'
;MMDAKAGSVMGMHADRRCDSAIHLLSQNVLSKERVQTVILDMWESYHKAVRPLFPSASIVIDKYHVVQKVTQALDLDQARKEFSPLKKARYLLLKGCEKLRKDQRLRLDDILEEYSVLSIAYYLKELFRDFYRTDGYNEAKERLEEWIQLAKQSPFASFQEAANTLEKWKEPILSYFCAHIPMPESRGRITRSKTSNAGHMAIEI
;
A
#
# COMPACT_ATOMS: atom_id res chain seq x y z
N MET A 1 -13.49 -9.44 -7.23
CA MET A 1 -12.49 -10.44 -7.65
C MET A 1 -12.15 -10.22 -9.10
N MET A 2 -10.86 -10.19 -9.39
CA MET A 2 -10.31 -9.95 -10.73
C MET A 2 -9.20 -10.97 -10.96
N ASP A 3 -9.11 -11.49 -12.19
CA ASP A 3 -7.94 -12.21 -12.67
C ASP A 3 -6.87 -11.17 -13.02
N ALA A 4 -5.76 -11.17 -12.28
CA ALA A 4 -4.68 -10.20 -12.44
C ALA A 4 -3.92 -10.38 -13.77
N LYS A 5 -3.92 -11.59 -14.34
CA LYS A 5 -3.21 -11.94 -15.58
C LYS A 5 -4.06 -11.65 -16.81
N ALA A 6 -5.33 -12.05 -16.79
CA ALA A 6 -6.26 -11.80 -17.89
C ALA A 6 -6.83 -10.38 -17.88
N GLY A 7 -6.72 -9.65 -16.76
CA GLY A 7 -7.31 -8.32 -16.61
C GLY A 7 -8.83 -8.33 -16.53
N SER A 8 -9.46 -9.50 -16.35
CA SER A 8 -10.92 -9.68 -16.37
C SER A 8 -11.50 -9.69 -14.95
N VAL A 9 -12.62 -9.00 -14.76
CA VAL A 9 -13.38 -9.05 -13.51
C VAL A 9 -14.14 -10.37 -13.44
N MET A 10 -13.82 -11.19 -12.44
CA MET A 10 -14.41 -12.51 -12.23
C MET A 10 -15.67 -12.46 -11.35
N GLY A 11 -15.88 -11.37 -10.61
CA GLY A 11 -17.11 -11.16 -9.85
C GLY A 11 -17.02 -10.03 -8.83
N MET A 12 -18.16 -9.47 -8.45
CA MET A 12 -18.27 -8.42 -7.44
C MET A 12 -19.44 -8.74 -6.52
N HIS A 13 -19.23 -8.69 -5.20
CA HIS A 13 -20.30 -8.84 -4.23
C HIS A 13 -20.68 -7.48 -3.65
N ALA A 14 -21.96 -7.31 -3.30
CA ALA A 14 -22.51 -6.02 -2.85
C ALA A 14 -22.02 -5.59 -1.44
N ASP A 15 -21.48 -6.52 -0.66
CA ASP A 15 -20.99 -6.28 0.69
C ASP A 15 -19.56 -6.81 0.90
N ARG A 16 -18.92 -6.30 1.95
CA ARG A 16 -17.53 -6.65 2.32
C ARG A 16 -17.47 -7.82 3.30
N ARG A 17 -18.47 -8.71 3.34
CA ARG A 17 -18.52 -9.79 4.33
C ARG A 17 -17.58 -10.94 3.94
N CYS A 18 -17.00 -11.57 4.95
CA CYS A 18 -16.11 -12.73 4.81
C CYS A 18 -16.79 -13.85 4.00
N ASP A 19 -18.05 -14.16 4.34
CA ASP A 19 -18.83 -15.23 3.70
C ASP A 19 -19.09 -14.94 2.22
N SER A 20 -19.33 -13.68 1.90
CA SER A 20 -19.53 -13.22 0.53
C SER A 20 -18.28 -13.34 -0.33
N ALA A 21 -17.11 -13.06 0.23
CA ALA A 21 -15.83 -13.26 -0.45
C ALA A 21 -15.60 -14.76 -0.71
N ILE A 22 -15.84 -15.61 0.29
CA ILE A 22 -15.74 -17.08 0.17
C ILE A 22 -16.68 -17.62 -0.89
N HIS A 23 -17.94 -17.16 -0.90
CA HIS A 23 -18.93 -17.56 -1.88
C HIS A 23 -18.54 -17.16 -3.30
N LEU A 24 -18.00 -15.96 -3.49
CA LEU A 24 -17.56 -15.50 -4.80
C LEU A 24 -16.34 -16.28 -5.31
N LEU A 25 -15.44 -16.67 -4.40
CA LEU A 25 -14.27 -17.50 -4.70
C LEU A 25 -14.66 -18.94 -5.05
N SER A 26 -15.60 -19.53 -4.32
CA SER A 26 -16.04 -20.91 -4.54
C SER A 26 -16.80 -21.07 -5.86
N GLN A 27 -17.52 -20.05 -6.31
CA GLN A 27 -18.28 -20.10 -7.56
C GLN A 27 -17.43 -19.87 -8.82
N ASN A 28 -16.36 -19.09 -8.74
CA ASN A 28 -15.66 -18.59 -9.93
C ASN A 28 -14.24 -19.14 -10.11
N VAL A 29 -13.67 -19.82 -9.11
CA VAL A 29 -12.34 -20.46 -9.23
C VAL A 29 -12.50 -21.96 -9.45
N LEU A 30 -12.47 -22.37 -10.72
CA LEU A 30 -12.67 -23.75 -11.16
C LEU A 30 -11.53 -24.71 -10.76
N SER A 31 -10.34 -24.19 -10.44
CA SER A 31 -9.19 -24.99 -10.01
C SER A 31 -8.37 -24.23 -8.97
N LYS A 32 -8.71 -24.42 -7.69
CA LYS A 32 -8.06 -23.74 -6.56
C LYS A 32 -6.55 -23.99 -6.47
N GLU A 33 -6.12 -25.16 -6.92
CA GLU A 33 -4.71 -25.60 -6.97
C GLU A 33 -3.86 -24.84 -7.99
N ARG A 34 -4.48 -24.15 -8.96
CA ARG A 34 -3.75 -23.35 -9.96
C ARG A 34 -3.47 -21.93 -9.50
N VAL A 35 -4.10 -21.48 -8.43
CA VAL A 35 -3.88 -20.13 -7.91
C VAL A 35 -2.51 -20.05 -7.26
N GLN A 36 -1.63 -19.24 -7.82
CA GLN A 36 -0.25 -19.06 -7.32
C GLN A 36 -0.14 -17.88 -6.36
N THR A 37 -0.87 -16.79 -6.65
CA THR A 37 -0.81 -15.55 -5.86
C THR A 37 -2.20 -15.00 -5.60
N VAL A 38 -2.44 -14.56 -4.36
CA VAL A 38 -3.65 -13.83 -3.99
C VAL A 38 -3.26 -12.47 -3.43
N ILE A 39 -3.79 -11.41 -4.02
CA ILE A 39 -3.56 -10.02 -3.62
C ILE A 39 -4.76 -9.54 -2.79
N LEU A 40 -4.49 -9.13 -1.56
CA LEU A 40 -5.51 -8.72 -0.58
C LEU A 40 -5.15 -7.40 0.09
N ASP A 41 -6.17 -6.76 0.66
CA ASP A 41 -5.97 -5.65 1.59
C ASP A 41 -5.44 -6.14 2.96
N MET A 42 -5.00 -5.20 3.80
CA MET A 42 -4.59 -5.43 5.19
C MET A 42 -5.79 -5.66 6.13
N TRP A 43 -6.71 -6.55 5.75
CA TRP A 43 -7.87 -6.91 6.56
C TRP A 43 -7.89 -8.38 6.94
N GLU A 44 -7.75 -8.65 8.24
CA GLU A 44 -7.61 -9.98 8.82
C GLU A 44 -8.68 -10.99 8.33
N SER A 45 -9.93 -10.55 8.21
CA SER A 45 -11.04 -11.43 7.82
C SER A 45 -10.84 -12.03 6.42
N TYR A 46 -10.29 -11.28 5.46
CA TYR A 46 -10.00 -11.81 4.13
C TYR A 46 -8.89 -12.85 4.15
N HIS A 47 -7.84 -12.62 4.94
CA HIS A 47 -6.74 -13.57 5.06
C HIS A 47 -7.20 -14.88 5.70
N LYS A 48 -8.06 -14.81 6.72
CA LYS A 48 -8.69 -15.98 7.34
C LYS A 48 -9.59 -16.74 6.38
N ALA A 49 -10.29 -16.05 5.50
CA ALA A 49 -11.15 -16.66 4.47
C ALA A 49 -10.36 -17.34 3.35
N VAL A 50 -9.29 -16.71 2.89
CA VAL A 50 -8.54 -17.12 1.70
C VAL A 50 -7.57 -18.26 2.01
N ARG A 51 -6.93 -18.26 3.19
CA ARG A 51 -5.95 -19.30 3.56
C ARG A 51 -6.47 -20.74 3.43
N PRO A 52 -7.69 -21.09 3.90
CA PRO A 52 -8.23 -22.43 3.71
C PRO A 52 -8.57 -22.76 2.26
N LEU A 53 -8.89 -21.75 1.45
CA LEU A 53 -9.29 -21.93 0.05
C LEU A 53 -8.09 -22.11 -0.88
N PHE A 54 -6.97 -21.45 -0.58
CA PHE A 54 -5.74 -21.45 -1.39
C PHE A 54 -4.52 -21.67 -0.50
N PRO A 55 -4.36 -22.86 0.10
CA PRO A 55 -3.28 -23.13 1.06
C PRO A 55 -1.88 -23.05 0.45
N SER A 56 -1.77 -23.24 -0.86
CA SER A 56 -0.51 -23.20 -1.61
C SER A 56 -0.19 -21.83 -2.22
N ALA A 57 -1.12 -20.87 -2.16
CA ALA A 57 -0.94 -19.57 -2.79
C ALA A 57 -0.14 -18.62 -1.90
N SER A 58 0.75 -17.85 -2.52
CA SER A 58 1.41 -16.71 -1.87
C SER A 58 0.39 -15.59 -1.66
N ILE A 59 0.32 -15.06 -0.44
CA ILE A 59 -0.57 -13.94 -0.13
C ILE A 59 0.23 -12.65 -0.13
N VAL A 60 -0.10 -11.75 -1.04
CA VAL A 60 0.55 -10.45 -1.20
C VAL A 60 -0.42 -9.34 -0.77
N ILE A 61 0.09 -8.34 -0.04
CA ILE A 61 -0.72 -7.16 0.27
C ILE A 61 -0.71 -6.19 -0.90
N ASP A 62 -1.87 -5.64 -1.23
CA ASP A 62 -1.98 -4.57 -2.24
C ASP A 62 -1.20 -3.32 -1.79
N LYS A 63 -0.15 -3.00 -2.55
CA LYS A 63 0.72 -1.84 -2.32
C LYS A 63 -0.03 -0.51 -2.23
N TYR A 64 -1.16 -0.35 -2.92
CA TYR A 64 -1.93 0.88 -2.86
C TYR A 64 -2.41 1.16 -1.44
N HIS A 65 -2.93 0.13 -0.77
CA HIS A 65 -3.42 0.26 0.60
C HIS A 65 -2.29 0.50 1.60
N VAL A 66 -1.12 -0.08 1.37
CA VAL A 66 0.09 0.16 2.17
C VAL A 66 0.56 1.61 2.02
N VAL A 67 0.77 2.07 0.78
CA VAL A 67 1.19 3.45 0.49
C VAL A 67 0.14 4.45 0.97
N GLN A 68 -1.15 4.15 0.80
CA GLN A 68 -2.24 4.97 1.30
C GLN A 68 -2.18 5.10 2.83
N LYS A 69 -1.96 4.01 3.55
CA LYS A 69 -1.88 4.04 5.02
C LYS A 69 -0.73 4.91 5.52
N VAL A 70 0.46 4.80 4.91
CA VAL A 70 1.59 5.67 5.23
C VAL A 70 1.33 7.12 4.83
N THR A 71 0.70 7.35 3.68
CA THR A 71 0.35 8.71 3.23
C THR A 71 -0.69 9.36 4.15
N GLN A 72 -1.63 8.59 4.70
CA GLN A 72 -2.60 9.04 5.69
C GLN A 72 -1.95 9.34 7.05
N ALA A 73 -0.84 8.66 7.37
CA ALA A 73 -0.08 8.91 8.58
C ALA A 73 0.61 10.29 8.61
N LEU A 74 0.74 10.96 7.47
CA LEU A 74 1.17 12.37 7.34
C LEU A 74 0.18 13.36 7.98
N ASP A 75 -0.62 12.93 8.97
CA ASP A 75 -1.87 13.52 9.43
C ASP A 75 -1.85 15.06 9.39
N LEU A 76 -2.38 15.55 8.28
CA LEU A 76 -2.43 16.96 7.99
C LEU A 76 -3.48 17.65 8.86
N ASP A 77 -4.32 16.93 9.61
CA ASP A 77 -5.29 17.54 10.53
C ASP A 77 -4.61 18.06 11.82
N GLN A 78 -3.55 17.40 12.31
CA GLN A 78 -2.64 17.96 13.32
C GLN A 78 -1.94 19.21 12.74
N ALA A 79 -1.39 19.08 11.52
CA ALA A 79 -0.76 20.20 10.81
C ALA A 79 -1.76 21.33 10.47
N ARG A 80 -3.06 21.04 10.35
CA ARG A 80 -4.12 22.05 10.08
C ARG A 80 -4.45 22.91 11.29
N LYS A 81 -4.35 22.35 12.50
CA LYS A 81 -4.60 23.10 13.73
C LYS A 81 -3.48 24.11 13.99
N GLU A 82 -2.26 23.73 13.65
CA GLU A 82 -1.08 24.56 13.89
C GLU A 82 -0.73 25.47 12.70
N PHE A 83 -1.10 25.10 11.45
CA PHE A 83 -0.58 25.77 10.25
C PHE A 83 -1.67 26.06 9.19
N SER A 84 -2.36 27.18 9.35
CA SER A 84 -3.34 27.72 8.39
C SER A 84 -2.85 27.81 6.92
N PRO A 85 -1.57 28.15 6.62
CA PRO A 85 -1.04 28.19 5.25
C PRO A 85 -0.99 26.82 4.55
N LEU A 86 -0.87 25.72 5.31
CA LEU A 86 -0.68 24.37 4.76
C LEU A 86 -1.92 23.82 4.05
N LYS A 87 -3.12 24.39 4.27
CA LYS A 87 -4.33 24.01 3.52
C LYS A 87 -4.12 24.10 2.01
N LYS A 88 -3.38 25.10 1.54
CA LYS A 88 -3.08 25.29 0.11
C LYS A 88 -1.90 24.41 -0.37
N ALA A 89 -1.02 23.99 0.53
CA ALA A 89 0.17 23.19 0.22
C ALA A 89 -0.02 21.68 0.41
N ARG A 90 -1.17 21.24 0.96
CA ARG A 90 -1.51 19.81 1.13
C ARG A 90 -1.25 18.97 -0.11
N TYR A 91 -1.61 19.48 -1.29
CA TYR A 91 -1.38 18.75 -2.53
C TYR A 91 0.12 18.51 -2.80
N LEU A 92 1.00 19.45 -2.41
CA LEU A 92 2.45 19.31 -2.56
C LEU A 92 2.99 18.21 -1.65
N LEU A 93 2.56 18.19 -0.38
CA LEU A 93 2.97 17.21 0.63
C LEU A 93 2.54 15.78 0.28
N LEU A 94 1.33 15.62 -0.30
CA LEU A 94 0.79 14.31 -0.68
C LEU A 94 1.36 13.79 -2.01
N LYS A 95 1.83 14.69 -2.87
CA LYS A 95 2.41 14.31 -4.16
C LYS A 95 3.80 13.70 -3.93
N GLY A 96 4.16 12.69 -4.72
CA GLY A 96 5.51 12.14 -4.68
C GLY A 96 6.52 13.15 -5.19
N CYS A 97 7.70 13.22 -4.55
CA CYS A 97 8.73 14.19 -4.87
C CYS A 97 9.16 14.16 -6.35
N GLU A 98 9.05 12.98 -6.99
CA GLU A 98 9.40 12.74 -8.38
C GLU A 98 8.42 13.39 -9.38
N LYS A 99 7.23 13.77 -8.93
CA LYS A 99 6.18 14.36 -9.76
C LYS A 99 6.08 15.89 -9.59
N LEU A 100 6.80 16.46 -8.63
CA LEU A 100 6.77 17.89 -8.38
C LEU A 100 7.52 18.62 -9.50
N ARG A 101 6.92 19.71 -10.00
CA ARG A 101 7.61 20.66 -10.87
C ARG A 101 8.63 21.48 -10.07
N LYS A 102 9.56 22.15 -10.75
CA LYS A 102 10.62 22.94 -10.08
C LYS A 102 10.05 24.01 -9.14
N ASP A 103 9.04 24.76 -9.58
CA ASP A 103 8.31 25.75 -8.78
C ASP A 103 7.60 25.13 -7.56
N GLN A 104 7.02 23.95 -7.76
CA GLN A 104 6.35 23.20 -6.69
C GLN A 104 7.33 22.65 -5.65
N ARG A 105 8.55 22.30 -6.08
CA ARG A 105 9.62 21.83 -5.21
C ARG A 105 10.17 22.96 -4.35
N LEU A 106 10.49 24.10 -4.96
CA LEU A 106 10.94 25.29 -4.22
C LEU A 106 9.94 25.68 -3.13
N ARG A 107 8.66 25.77 -3.49
CA ARG A 107 7.61 26.08 -2.52
C ARG A 107 7.46 25.01 -1.42
N LEU A 108 7.72 23.75 -1.73
CA LEU A 108 7.71 22.69 -0.73
C LEU A 108 8.92 22.84 0.21
N ASP A 109 10.09 23.10 -0.33
CA ASP A 109 11.33 23.28 0.43
C ASP A 109 11.17 24.45 1.43
N ASP A 110 10.63 25.60 0.98
CA ASP A 110 10.32 26.74 1.86
C ASP A 110 9.43 26.33 3.05
N ILE A 111 8.42 25.49 2.79
CA ILE A 111 7.47 25.01 3.82
C ILE A 111 8.16 24.03 4.78
N LEU A 112 9.00 23.14 4.28
CA LEU A 112 9.69 22.15 5.12
C LEU A 112 10.79 22.80 5.96
N GLU A 113 11.38 23.90 5.49
CA GLU A 113 12.33 24.72 6.25
C GLU A 113 11.64 25.49 7.37
N GLU A 114 10.46 26.08 7.11
CA GLU A 114 9.67 26.80 8.11
C GLU A 114 9.11 25.84 9.19
N TYR A 115 8.73 24.62 8.82
CA TYR A 115 8.08 23.65 9.70
C TYR A 115 8.90 22.36 9.83
N SER A 116 9.92 22.38 10.69
CA SER A 116 10.85 21.26 10.90
C SER A 116 10.16 19.93 11.28
N VAL A 117 9.11 19.98 12.10
CA VAL A 117 8.31 18.79 12.45
C VAL A 117 7.63 18.19 11.21
N LEU A 118 7.09 19.04 10.33
CA LEU A 118 6.50 18.58 9.07
C LEU A 118 7.55 17.97 8.13
N SER A 119 8.77 18.48 8.16
CA SER A 119 9.91 17.92 7.41
C SER A 119 10.18 16.46 7.77
N ILE A 120 10.18 16.12 9.07
CA ILE A 120 10.37 14.73 9.53
C ILE A 120 9.23 13.84 9.02
N ALA A 121 7.98 14.30 9.13
CA ALA A 121 6.82 13.54 8.67
C ALA A 121 6.85 13.32 7.14
N TYR A 122 7.21 14.36 6.37
CA TYR A 122 7.36 14.27 4.93
C TYR A 122 8.50 13.32 4.53
N TYR A 123 9.64 13.40 5.23
CA TYR A 123 10.77 12.49 5.05
C TYR A 123 10.36 11.04 5.24
N LEU A 124 9.67 10.69 6.34
CA LEU A 124 9.18 9.32 6.57
C LEU A 124 8.26 8.84 5.44
N LYS A 125 7.41 9.72 4.90
CA LYS A 125 6.54 9.38 3.77
C LYS A 125 7.33 9.11 2.49
N GLU A 126 8.31 9.94 2.15
CA GLU A 126 9.12 9.73 0.94
C GLU A 126 10.06 8.53 1.08
N LEU A 127 10.67 8.32 2.26
CA LEU A 127 11.46 7.14 2.57
C LEU A 127 10.66 5.84 2.33
N PHE A 128 9.38 5.83 2.70
CA PHE A 128 8.50 4.69 2.41
C PHE A 128 8.18 4.52 0.92
N ARG A 129 8.17 5.60 0.14
CA ARG A 129 7.95 5.50 -1.31
C ARG A 129 9.15 4.84 -1.99
N ASP A 130 10.35 5.08 -1.48
CA ASP A 130 11.57 4.44 -1.96
C ASP A 130 11.62 2.96 -1.62
N PHE A 131 10.98 2.51 -0.54
CA PHE A 131 10.81 1.07 -0.25
C PHE A 131 10.13 0.30 -1.40
N TYR A 132 9.19 0.87 -2.15
CA TYR A 132 8.59 0.19 -3.32
C TYR A 132 9.40 0.36 -4.62
N ARG A 133 10.55 1.05 -4.57
CA ARG A 133 11.48 1.21 -5.69
C ARG A 133 12.71 0.31 -5.57
N THR A 134 12.82 -0.47 -4.49
CA THR A 134 13.97 -1.34 -4.23
C THR A 134 13.96 -2.57 -5.12
N ASP A 135 15.14 -3.11 -5.39
CA ASP A 135 15.28 -4.30 -6.21
C ASP A 135 15.52 -5.52 -5.31
N GLY A 136 14.55 -6.43 -5.35
CA GLY A 136 14.63 -7.71 -4.65
C GLY A 136 14.24 -7.68 -3.17
N TYR A 137 14.08 -8.89 -2.63
CA TYR A 137 13.48 -9.12 -1.31
C TYR A 137 14.35 -8.66 -0.14
N ASN A 138 15.65 -8.95 -0.17
CA ASN A 138 16.54 -8.68 0.97
C ASN A 138 16.64 -7.17 1.24
N GLU A 139 16.86 -6.38 0.20
CA GLU A 139 16.94 -4.92 0.31
C GLU A 139 15.59 -4.33 0.75
N ALA A 140 14.48 -4.84 0.22
CA ALA A 140 13.13 -4.43 0.65
C ALA A 140 12.89 -4.73 2.14
N LYS A 141 13.32 -5.91 2.62
CA LYS A 141 13.19 -6.30 4.03
C LYS A 141 13.94 -5.34 4.95
N GLU A 142 15.21 -5.05 4.63
CA GLU A 142 16.03 -4.13 5.41
C GLU A 142 15.40 -2.73 5.45
N ARG A 143 14.99 -2.19 4.30
CA ARG A 143 14.35 -0.86 4.23
C ARG A 143 13.01 -0.80 4.97
N LEU A 144 12.22 -1.87 4.93
CA LEU A 144 10.95 -1.92 5.66
C LEU A 144 11.19 -1.95 7.18
N GLU A 145 12.16 -2.74 7.63
CA GLU A 145 12.53 -2.83 9.05
C GLU A 145 13.08 -1.49 9.57
N GLU A 146 13.97 -0.85 8.80
CA GLU A 146 14.47 0.49 9.09
C GLU A 146 13.32 1.50 9.18
N TRP A 147 12.43 1.51 8.19
CA TRP A 147 11.29 2.42 8.19
C TRP A 147 10.38 2.22 9.40
N ILE A 148 10.07 0.98 9.77
CA ILE A 148 9.26 0.65 10.95
C ILE A 148 9.93 1.20 12.22
N GLN A 149 11.24 1.05 12.36
CA GLN A 149 11.97 1.57 13.51
C GLN A 149 11.92 3.10 13.58
N LEU A 150 12.22 3.79 12.47
CA LEU A 150 12.17 5.25 12.40
C LEU A 150 10.76 5.79 12.68
N ALA A 151 9.73 5.17 12.13
CA ALA A 151 8.34 5.56 12.34
C ALA A 151 7.90 5.36 13.80
N LYS A 152 8.31 4.26 14.45
CA LYS A 152 8.05 4.02 15.88
C LYS A 152 8.74 5.02 16.80
N GLN A 153 9.93 5.48 16.45
CA GLN A 153 10.70 6.47 17.22
C GLN A 153 10.28 7.91 16.91
N SER A 154 9.50 8.13 15.86
CA SER A 154 9.02 9.45 15.49
C SER A 154 8.04 10.03 16.54
N PRO A 155 7.90 11.37 16.63
CA PRO A 155 6.95 12.00 17.54
C PRO A 155 5.48 11.86 17.08
N PHE A 156 5.20 11.14 15.99
CA PHE A 156 3.88 11.10 15.37
C PHE A 156 3.15 9.78 15.71
N ALA A 157 2.13 9.87 16.56
CA ALA A 157 1.28 8.72 16.89
C ALA A 157 0.71 8.04 15.62
N SER A 158 0.35 8.83 14.60
CA SER A 158 -0.13 8.33 13.30
C SER A 158 0.89 7.46 12.56
N PHE A 159 2.18 7.82 12.59
CA PHE A 159 3.25 6.99 12.01
C PHE A 159 3.56 5.76 12.88
N GLN A 160 3.49 5.89 14.20
CA GLN A 160 3.65 4.75 15.11
C GLN A 160 2.54 3.70 14.89
N GLU A 161 1.29 4.12 14.71
CA GLU A 161 0.16 3.24 14.37
C GLU A 161 0.32 2.58 12.99
N ALA A 162 0.79 3.36 12.00
CA ALA A 162 1.11 2.82 10.69
C ALA A 162 2.22 1.76 10.78
N ALA A 163 3.29 2.03 11.53
CA ALA A 163 4.41 1.11 11.76
C ALA A 163 3.95 -0.19 12.42
N ASN A 164 3.13 -0.13 13.47
CA ASN A 164 2.56 -1.32 14.11
C ASN A 164 1.70 -2.14 13.14
N THR A 165 0.97 -1.47 12.25
CA THR A 165 0.22 -2.16 11.19
C THR A 165 1.16 -2.84 10.20
N LEU A 166 2.17 -2.13 9.69
CA LEU A 166 3.09 -2.69 8.70
C LEU A 166 3.93 -3.83 9.27
N GLU A 167 4.32 -3.74 10.54
CA GLU A 167 5.01 -4.82 11.23
C GLU A 167 4.15 -6.09 11.33
N LYS A 168 2.87 -5.94 11.69
CA LYS A 168 1.91 -7.06 11.68
C LYS A 168 1.81 -7.71 10.29
N TRP A 169 1.80 -6.90 9.24
CA TRP A 169 1.63 -7.35 7.86
C TRP A 169 2.94 -7.50 7.09
N LYS A 170 4.09 -7.55 7.79
CA LYS A 170 5.42 -7.48 7.18
C LYS A 170 5.65 -8.55 6.12
N GLU A 171 5.39 -9.82 6.46
CA GLU A 171 5.64 -10.94 5.55
C GLU A 171 4.75 -10.88 4.29
N PRO A 172 3.42 -10.66 4.38
CA PRO A 172 2.58 -10.44 3.20
C PRO A 172 2.93 -9.20 2.37
N ILE A 173 3.48 -8.14 2.98
CA ILE A 173 3.96 -6.95 2.26
C ILE A 173 5.24 -7.28 1.47
N LEU A 174 6.21 -7.97 2.10
CA LEU A 174 7.47 -8.34 1.46
C LEU A 174 7.29 -9.39 0.36
N SER A 175 6.23 -10.19 0.44
CA SER A 175 5.86 -11.16 -0.62
C SER A 175 5.67 -10.49 -1.99
N TYR A 176 5.39 -9.18 -2.05
CA TYR A 176 5.40 -8.38 -3.28
C TYR A 176 6.72 -8.51 -4.06
N PHE A 177 7.85 -8.55 -3.37
CA PHE A 177 9.19 -8.59 -3.97
C PHE A 177 9.63 -10.00 -4.37
N CYS A 178 9.02 -11.03 -3.80
CA CYS A 178 9.22 -12.42 -4.23
C CYS A 178 8.39 -12.76 -5.47
N ALA A 179 7.18 -12.22 -5.57
CA ALA A 179 6.30 -12.40 -6.73
C ALA A 179 6.77 -11.59 -7.96
N HIS A 180 7.69 -10.62 -7.80
CA HIS A 180 8.26 -9.77 -8.84
C HIS A 180 9.62 -10.29 -9.37
N ILE A 181 9.70 -11.55 -9.81
CA ILE A 181 10.79 -12.07 -10.66
C ILE A 181 10.34 -11.88 -12.13
N PRO A 182 11.21 -11.41 -13.05
CA PRO A 182 10.92 -10.28 -13.95
C PRO A 182 9.92 -10.58 -15.06
N MET A 183 8.99 -9.65 -15.29
CA MET A 183 8.35 -9.49 -16.60
C MET A 183 9.11 -8.44 -17.42
N PRO A 184 9.58 -8.78 -18.63
CA PRO A 184 10.14 -7.79 -19.55
C PRO A 184 9.02 -6.89 -20.07
N GLU A 185 9.23 -5.59 -19.89
CA GLU A 185 8.70 -4.48 -20.68
C GLU A 185 7.41 -4.73 -21.47
N SER A 186 6.32 -5.02 -20.78
CA SER A 186 4.99 -4.85 -21.36
C SER A 186 4.05 -4.36 -20.29
N ARG A 187 3.52 -3.17 -20.55
CA ARG A 187 2.55 -2.42 -19.77
C ARG A 187 1.44 -3.32 -19.21
N GLY A 188 1.69 -3.82 -18.02
CA GLY A 188 0.72 -4.20 -17.02
C GLY A 188 1.23 -3.65 -15.71
N ARG A 189 1.05 -2.34 -15.48
CA ARG A 189 0.81 -1.91 -14.10
C ARG A 189 -0.21 -2.94 -13.57
N ILE A 190 -0.19 -3.29 -12.28
CA ILE A 190 -1.46 -3.53 -11.61
C ILE A 190 -2.22 -2.20 -11.77
N THR A 191 -2.88 -2.06 -12.92
CA THR A 191 -3.55 -0.87 -13.38
C THR A 191 -4.70 -0.81 -12.44
N ARG A 192 -4.69 0.21 -11.58
CA ARG A 192 -5.89 0.82 -10.99
C ARG A 192 -7.14 0.10 -11.51
N SER A 193 -7.75 -0.75 -10.70
CA SER A 193 -9.19 -0.74 -10.74
C SER A 193 -9.57 0.71 -10.43
N LYS A 194 -10.02 1.45 -11.45
CA LYS A 194 -10.73 2.71 -11.23
C LYS A 194 -12.04 2.33 -10.57
N THR A 195 -12.02 1.97 -9.29
CA THR A 195 -13.24 1.75 -8.52
C THR A 195 -12.96 2.10 -7.08
N SER A 196 -13.46 3.28 -6.68
CA SER A 196 -14.09 3.56 -5.38
C SER A 196 -13.61 2.72 -4.19
N ASN A 197 -12.90 3.35 -3.25
CA ASN A 197 -12.92 3.27 -1.77
C ASN A 197 -13.42 1.99 -1.04
N ALA A 198 -13.44 0.84 -1.70
CA ALA A 198 -13.97 -0.43 -1.24
C ALA A 198 -12.89 -1.49 -1.34
N GLY A 199 -12.80 -2.36 -0.33
CA GLY A 199 -11.70 -3.31 -0.27
C GLY A 199 -11.78 -4.31 -1.42
N HIS A 200 -10.68 -4.52 -2.13
CA HIS A 200 -10.62 -5.37 -3.31
C HIS A 200 -9.80 -6.63 -3.03
N MET A 201 -10.10 -7.68 -3.80
CA MET A 201 -9.38 -8.95 -3.81
C MET A 201 -9.09 -9.28 -5.28
N ALA A 202 -7.83 -9.52 -5.59
CA ALA A 202 -7.36 -9.93 -6.92
C ALA A 202 -6.58 -11.25 -6.80
N ILE A 203 -6.64 -12.07 -7.85
CA ILE A 203 -6.05 -13.41 -7.87
C ILE A 203 -5.26 -13.58 -9.16
N GLU A 204 -4.11 -14.24 -9.07
CA GLU A 204 -3.30 -14.65 -10.21
C GLU A 204 -3.27 -16.18 -10.32
N ILE A 205 -3.58 -16.69 -11.52
CA ILE A 205 -3.69 -18.11 -11.88
C ILE A 205 -2.62 -18.49 -12.91
#